data_AF-A0A660Q260-F1
#
_entry.id   AF-A0A660Q260-F1
#
_cell.length_a   1.000
_cell.length_b   1.000
_cell.length_c   1.000
_cell.angle_alpha   90.00
_cell.angle_beta   90.00
_cell.angle_gamma   90.00
#
_symmetry.space_group_name_H-M   'P 1'
#
loop_
_entity.id
_entity.type
_entity.pdbx_description
1 polymer ?
#
loop_
_entity_poly.entity_id
_entity_poly.type
_entity_poly.pdbx_seq_one_letter_code
_entity_poly.pdbx_strand_id
1 'polypeptide(L)'
;MYIYKYHIKSTKRGIGMTRKLDRRIIITILLLAVVLLCFCSEEKTEPVNLLLKFLPSGDEIPGWAMIDTVEIYKGEDLYLYINGGAEQYLHYGFKQVLACEYADSFETQISVEIFEMADTAAATGIYLEKAGEAGELVGLGRLSSLQDYYLNFVNDRYLVTLTGFEQNSRNLNGLIKIATAVDDRILGLLERR
;
A
#
# COMPACT_ATOMS: atom_id res chain seq x y z
N MET A 1 -99.92 15.66 11.11
CA MET A 1 -98.78 15.13 11.90
C MET A 1 -98.83 13.60 11.81
N TYR A 2 -98.14 13.01 10.84
CA TYR A 2 -97.76 11.58 10.82
C TYR A 2 -96.59 11.42 9.84
N ILE A 3 -95.54 10.76 10.33
CA ILE A 3 -94.20 10.64 9.76
C ILE A 3 -94.18 9.45 8.80
N TYR A 4 -93.68 9.62 7.57
CA TYR A 4 -93.29 8.50 6.71
C TYR A 4 -91.76 8.46 6.55
N LYS A 5 -91.18 7.43 7.16
CA LYS A 5 -89.81 6.93 6.97
C LYS A 5 -89.58 6.59 5.49
N TYR A 6 -88.51 7.13 4.90
CA TYR A 6 -87.90 6.55 3.71
C TYR A 6 -86.49 6.04 4.02
N HIS A 7 -86.32 4.74 3.77
CA HIS A 7 -85.08 3.98 3.91
C HIS A 7 -84.09 4.39 2.81
N ILE A 8 -82.93 4.91 3.19
CA ILE A 8 -81.80 5.15 2.27
C ILE A 8 -81.03 3.83 2.11
N LYS A 9 -80.93 3.35 0.87
CA LYS A 9 -80.13 2.19 0.48
C LYS A 9 -78.65 2.42 0.78
N SER A 10 -78.05 1.48 1.50
CA SER A 10 -76.61 1.37 1.71
C SER A 10 -75.88 1.11 0.39
N THR A 11 -74.86 1.92 0.08
CA THR A 11 -73.80 1.56 -0.89
C THR A 11 -72.50 2.21 -0.43
N LYS A 12 -71.65 1.43 0.23
CA LYS A 12 -70.20 1.65 0.25
C LYS A 12 -69.51 0.34 -0.10
N ARG A 13 -69.03 0.27 -1.34
CA ARG A 13 -68.06 -0.75 -1.79
C ARG A 13 -66.73 -0.45 -1.09
N GLY A 14 -66.39 -1.22 -0.07
CA GLY A 14 -65.03 -1.31 0.46
C GLY A 14 -64.31 -2.43 -0.27
N ILE A 15 -63.28 -2.08 -1.05
CA ILE A 15 -62.42 -3.01 -1.79
C ILE A 15 -61.58 -3.79 -0.78
N GLY A 16 -62.04 -4.98 -0.40
CA GLY A 16 -61.25 -5.99 0.29
C GLY A 16 -60.76 -7.02 -0.71
N MET A 17 -59.63 -6.76 -1.37
CA MET A 17 -58.97 -7.71 -2.26
C MET A 17 -57.57 -7.99 -1.70
N THR A 18 -57.48 -8.82 -0.67
CA THR A 18 -56.22 -9.47 -0.31
C THR A 18 -55.91 -10.50 -1.40
N ARG A 19 -55.31 -10.05 -2.50
CA ARG A 19 -54.74 -10.96 -3.49
C ARG A 19 -53.65 -11.75 -2.79
N LYS A 20 -53.95 -13.01 -2.44
CA LYS A 20 -52.93 -13.96 -1.99
C LYS A 20 -51.87 -14.01 -3.07
N LEU A 21 -50.70 -13.49 -2.75
CA LEU A 21 -49.57 -13.47 -3.66
C LEU A 21 -49.19 -14.93 -3.92
N ASP A 22 -49.18 -15.34 -5.19
CA ASP A 22 -48.91 -16.72 -5.57
C ASP A 22 -47.53 -17.13 -5.03
N ARG A 23 -47.43 -18.34 -4.45
CA ARG A 23 -46.17 -18.90 -3.95
C ARG A 23 -45.08 -18.86 -5.01
N ARG A 24 -45.46 -18.99 -6.29
CA ARG A 24 -44.55 -18.86 -7.43
C ARG A 24 -43.94 -17.47 -7.52
N ILE A 25 -44.74 -16.41 -7.33
CA ILE A 25 -44.26 -15.02 -7.33
C ILE A 25 -43.30 -14.77 -6.17
N ILE A 26 -43.60 -15.29 -4.98
CA ILE A 26 -42.72 -15.17 -3.80
C ILE A 26 -41.37 -15.87 -4.05
N ILE A 27 -41.39 -17.08 -4.63
CA ILE A 27 -40.17 -17.83 -4.96
C ILE A 27 -39.37 -17.09 -6.04
N THR A 28 -40.01 -16.53 -7.06
CA THR A 28 -39.31 -15.77 -8.10
C THR A 28 -38.67 -14.51 -7.53
N ILE A 29 -39.32 -13.79 -6.61
CA ILE A 29 -38.75 -12.61 -5.95
C ILE A 29 -37.56 -13.00 -5.07
N LEU A 30 -37.66 -14.11 -4.32
CA LEU A 30 -36.55 -14.62 -3.50
C LEU A 30 -35.37 -15.06 -4.38
N LEU A 31 -35.61 -15.76 -5.49
CA LEU A 31 -34.56 -16.14 -6.44
C LEU A 31 -33.89 -14.91 -7.07
N LEU A 32 -34.68 -13.89 -7.44
CA LEU A 32 -34.14 -12.64 -7.97
C LEU A 32 -33.31 -11.88 -6.93
N ALA A 33 -33.72 -11.88 -5.67
CA ALA A 33 -32.99 -11.26 -4.56
C ALA A 33 -31.68 -11.99 -4.26
N VAL A 34 -31.65 -13.33 -4.33
CA VAL A 34 -30.42 -14.12 -4.16
C VAL A 34 -29.46 -13.88 -5.34
N VAL A 35 -29.96 -13.78 -6.56
CA VAL A 35 -29.13 -13.43 -7.73
C VAL A 35 -28.54 -12.02 -7.58
N LEU A 36 -29.32 -11.04 -7.10
CA LEU A 36 -28.85 -9.68 -6.79
C LEU A 36 -27.78 -9.65 -5.68
N LEU A 37 -27.86 -10.55 -4.70
CA LEU A 37 -26.84 -10.72 -3.66
C LEU A 37 -25.57 -11.45 -4.14
N CYS A 38 -25.65 -12.17 -5.26
CA CYS A 38 -24.50 -12.82 -5.90
C CYS A 38 -23.80 -11.95 -6.97
N PHE A 39 -24.35 -10.76 -7.29
CA PHE A 39 -23.73 -9.84 -8.24
C PHE A 39 -22.60 -9.04 -7.58
N CYS A 40 -21.37 -9.45 -7.89
CA CYS A 40 -20.11 -8.69 -7.83
C CYS A 40 -19.61 -8.24 -6.45
N SER A 41 -18.80 -9.10 -5.83
CA SER A 41 -17.55 -8.58 -5.27
C SER A 41 -16.64 -8.30 -6.47
N GLU A 42 -16.63 -7.06 -6.93
CA GLU A 42 -15.59 -6.57 -7.82
C GLU A 42 -14.30 -6.54 -6.97
N GLU A 43 -13.47 -7.57 -7.07
CA GLU A 43 -12.10 -7.48 -6.55
C GLU A 43 -11.44 -6.34 -7.33
N LYS A 44 -11.38 -5.16 -6.70
CA LYS A 44 -10.55 -4.06 -7.18
C LYS A 44 -9.13 -4.57 -7.21
N THR A 45 -8.71 -5.04 -8.38
CA THR A 45 -7.34 -5.40 -8.67
C THR A 45 -6.59 -4.08 -8.75
N GLU A 46 -6.14 -3.60 -7.59
CA GLU A 46 -5.26 -2.45 -7.49
C GLU A 46 -4.06 -2.71 -8.42
N PRO A 47 -3.67 -1.74 -9.27
CA PRO A 47 -2.53 -1.91 -10.14
C PRO A 47 -1.31 -2.28 -9.30
N VAL A 48 -0.59 -3.31 -9.72
CA VAL A 48 0.63 -3.78 -9.04
C VAL A 48 1.56 -2.60 -8.80
N ASN A 49 1.88 -2.34 -7.53
CA ASN A 49 2.70 -1.20 -7.15
C ASN A 49 4.08 -1.31 -7.81
N LEU A 50 4.52 -0.26 -8.50
CA LEU A 50 5.80 -0.22 -9.19
C LEU A 50 6.98 -0.49 -8.24
N LEU A 51 6.88 -0.05 -6.98
CA LEU A 51 7.94 -0.23 -5.99
C LEU A 51 8.28 -1.70 -5.73
N LEU A 52 7.31 -2.61 -5.89
CA LEU A 52 7.55 -4.06 -5.75
C LEU A 52 8.56 -4.58 -6.76
N LYS A 53 8.71 -3.93 -7.93
CA LYS A 53 9.69 -4.34 -8.94
C LYS A 53 11.12 -3.97 -8.57
N PHE A 54 11.31 -3.06 -7.61
CA PHE A 54 12.63 -2.70 -7.08
C PHE A 54 13.14 -3.69 -6.04
N LEU A 55 12.27 -4.54 -5.50
CA LEU A 55 12.68 -5.56 -4.54
C LEU A 55 13.37 -6.73 -5.27
N PRO A 56 14.62 -7.03 -4.93
CA PRO A 56 15.26 -8.28 -5.34
C PRO A 56 14.61 -9.47 -4.65
N SER A 57 14.48 -10.58 -5.37
CA SER A 57 13.78 -11.78 -4.90
C SER A 57 14.69 -13.00 -4.85
N GLY A 58 14.44 -13.90 -3.89
CA GLY A 58 15.11 -15.20 -3.81
C GLY A 58 16.63 -15.13 -3.85
N ASP A 59 17.24 -15.94 -4.73
CA ASP A 59 18.70 -16.12 -4.81
C ASP A 59 19.46 -14.94 -5.47
N GLU A 60 18.77 -13.85 -5.81
CA GLU A 60 19.39 -12.67 -6.44
C GLU A 60 20.37 -11.95 -5.51
N ILE A 61 20.18 -12.08 -4.19
CA ILE A 61 21.13 -11.59 -3.19
C ILE A 61 21.68 -12.81 -2.44
N PRO A 62 22.82 -13.37 -2.87
CA PRO A 62 23.37 -14.57 -2.25
C PRO A 62 23.50 -14.45 -0.72
N GLY A 63 22.78 -15.32 -0.02
CA GLY A 63 22.76 -15.40 1.44
C GLY A 63 21.71 -14.54 2.15
N TRP A 64 20.89 -13.78 1.43
CA TRP A 64 19.82 -12.95 1.99
C TRP A 64 18.47 -13.34 1.42
N ALA A 65 17.45 -13.38 2.28
CA ALA A 65 16.07 -13.63 1.88
C ALA A 65 15.14 -12.63 2.55
N MET A 66 14.07 -12.23 1.85
CA MET A 66 13.01 -11.42 2.44
C MET A 66 12.24 -12.27 3.45
N ILE A 67 12.05 -11.77 4.67
CA ILE A 67 11.47 -12.53 5.79
C ILE A 67 10.13 -11.99 6.30
N ASP A 68 9.74 -10.79 5.88
CA ASP A 68 8.46 -10.19 6.27
C ASP A 68 7.60 -9.84 5.05
N THR A 69 6.33 -9.57 5.33
CA THR A 69 5.37 -9.06 4.35
C THR A 69 5.78 -7.66 3.94
N VAL A 70 5.65 -7.38 2.65
CA VAL A 70 5.86 -6.02 2.15
C VAL A 70 4.71 -5.13 2.57
N GLU A 71 5.02 -4.06 3.30
CA GLU A 71 4.06 -3.02 3.68
C GLU A 71 4.18 -1.82 2.76
N ILE A 72 3.05 -1.19 2.44
CA ILE A 72 3.00 0.00 1.59
C ILE A 72 2.10 1.05 2.23
N TYR A 73 2.66 2.23 2.45
CA TYR A 73 1.95 3.40 3.00
C TYR A 73 1.92 4.51 1.97
N LYS A 74 0.77 5.18 1.78
CA LYS A 74 0.58 6.23 0.78
C LYS A 74 0.03 7.50 1.43
N GLY A 75 0.49 8.66 0.95
CA GLY A 75 0.03 9.95 1.49
C GLY A 75 0.11 10.00 3.02
N GLU A 76 -0.99 10.39 3.68
CA GLU A 76 -1.04 10.55 5.14
C GLU A 76 -0.92 9.23 5.92
N ASP A 77 -1.12 8.06 5.29
CA ASP A 77 -0.90 6.77 5.96
C ASP A 77 0.56 6.59 6.41
N LEU A 78 1.47 7.41 5.89
CA LEU A 78 2.86 7.47 6.38
C LEU A 78 2.94 7.76 7.88
N TYR A 79 1.97 8.49 8.47
CA TYR A 79 1.92 8.71 9.91
C TYR A 79 1.76 7.41 10.70
N LEU A 80 1.11 6.39 10.14
CA LEU A 80 0.99 5.07 10.77
C LEU A 80 2.34 4.36 10.88
N TYR A 81 3.25 4.67 9.95
CA TYR A 81 4.56 4.04 9.86
C TYR A 81 5.63 4.79 10.66
N ILE A 82 5.80 6.10 10.44
CA ILE A 82 6.89 6.89 11.05
C ILE A 82 6.41 8.01 11.99
N ASN A 83 5.12 8.04 12.35
CA ASN A 83 4.53 9.01 13.28
C ASN A 83 4.94 10.46 12.95
N GLY A 84 5.50 11.20 13.91
CA GLY A 84 5.92 12.60 13.73
C GLY A 84 6.98 12.81 12.64
N GLY A 85 7.71 11.76 12.25
CA GLY A 85 8.64 11.85 11.11
C GLY A 85 7.94 12.07 9.77
N ALA A 86 6.66 11.74 9.63
CA ALA A 86 5.93 11.83 8.37
C ALA A 86 5.74 13.27 7.88
N GLU A 87 5.66 14.24 8.80
CA GLU A 87 5.40 15.65 8.46
C GLU A 87 6.43 16.19 7.48
N GLN A 88 7.71 15.88 7.71
CA GLN A 88 8.80 16.33 6.83
C GLN A 88 8.70 15.70 5.44
N TYR A 89 8.46 14.39 5.35
CA TYR A 89 8.33 13.70 4.06
C TYR A 89 7.13 14.24 3.26
N LEU A 90 5.99 14.44 3.92
CA LEU A 90 4.79 15.01 3.31
C LEU A 90 5.03 16.43 2.81
N HIS A 91 5.71 17.27 3.60
CA HIS A 91 6.08 18.62 3.20
C HIS A 91 6.97 18.65 1.95
N TYR A 92 7.91 17.71 1.83
CA TYR A 92 8.78 17.57 0.67
C TYR A 92 8.11 16.88 -0.54
N GLY A 93 6.86 16.44 -0.44
CA GLY A 93 6.11 15.86 -1.56
C GLY A 93 6.15 14.33 -1.65
N PHE A 94 6.15 13.65 -0.51
CA PHE A 94 5.97 12.20 -0.42
C PHE A 94 4.77 11.68 -1.23
N LYS A 95 4.93 10.51 -1.86
CA LYS A 95 3.86 9.79 -2.55
C LYS A 95 3.51 8.51 -1.83
N GLN A 96 4.51 7.65 -1.66
CA GLN A 96 4.36 6.34 -1.04
C GLN A 96 5.70 5.79 -0.57
N VAL A 97 5.67 4.90 0.41
CA VAL A 97 6.82 4.11 0.84
C VAL A 97 6.46 2.65 0.77
N LEU A 98 7.42 1.84 0.35
CA LEU A 98 7.44 0.40 0.54
C LEU A 98 8.43 0.09 1.66
N ALA A 99 8.04 -0.75 2.62
CA ALA A 99 8.90 -1.25 3.69
C ALA A 99 8.89 -2.79 3.70
N CYS A 100 10.06 -3.40 3.88
CA CYS A 100 10.20 -4.85 4.06
C CYS A 100 11.51 -5.19 4.78
N GLU A 101 11.62 -6.42 5.28
CA GLU A 101 12.82 -6.91 5.94
C GLU A 101 13.47 -8.07 5.19
N TYR A 102 14.80 -8.08 5.18
CA TYR A 102 15.64 -9.19 4.75
C TYR A 102 16.42 -9.76 5.93
N ALA A 103 16.67 -11.06 5.91
CA ALA A 103 17.60 -11.71 6.82
C ALA A 103 18.52 -12.69 6.12
N ASP A 104 19.67 -12.92 6.75
CA ASP A 104 20.59 -13.98 6.35
C ASP A 104 20.43 -15.25 7.21
N SER A 105 21.22 -16.27 6.89
CA SER A 105 21.17 -17.57 7.60
C SER A 105 21.64 -17.52 9.07
N PHE A 106 22.10 -16.36 9.54
CA PHE A 106 22.55 -16.12 10.91
C PHE A 106 21.60 -15.18 11.65
N GLU A 107 20.41 -14.94 11.09
CA GLU A 107 19.35 -14.09 11.65
C GLU A 107 19.73 -12.60 11.74
N THR A 108 20.80 -12.16 11.06
CA THR A 108 21.07 -10.72 10.92
C THR A 108 20.01 -10.12 10.00
N GLN A 109 19.33 -9.08 10.47
CA GLN A 109 18.22 -8.44 9.78
C GLN A 109 18.61 -7.07 9.21
N ILE A 110 18.01 -6.73 8.07
CA ILE A 110 18.08 -5.43 7.42
C ILE A 110 16.69 -5.00 7.00
N SER A 111 16.24 -3.86 7.51
CA SER A 111 15.06 -3.15 6.99
C SER A 111 15.41 -2.42 5.71
N VAL A 112 14.51 -2.45 4.74
CA VAL A 112 14.61 -1.73 3.47
C VAL A 112 13.36 -0.89 3.30
N GLU A 113 13.54 0.43 3.22
CA GLU A 113 12.49 1.39 2.88
C GLU A 113 12.77 2.05 1.53
N ILE A 114 11.80 1.99 0.62
CA ILE A 114 11.86 2.66 -0.70
C ILE A 114 10.77 3.72 -0.75
N PHE A 115 11.17 4.99 -0.61
CA PHE A 115 10.29 6.14 -0.68
C PHE A 115 10.21 6.66 -2.12
N GLU A 116 9.01 6.72 -2.68
CA GLU A 116 8.73 7.50 -3.88
C GLU A 116 8.32 8.93 -3.50
N MET A 117 9.11 9.89 -3.95
CA MET A 117 8.86 11.31 -3.77
C MET A 117 8.29 11.94 -5.05
N ALA A 118 7.85 13.19 -4.97
CA ALA A 118 7.28 13.90 -6.12
C ALA A 118 8.27 14.02 -7.29
N ASP A 119 9.54 14.27 -6.98
CA ASP A 119 10.62 14.42 -7.95
C ASP A 119 12.00 14.15 -7.31
N THR A 120 13.05 14.24 -8.12
CA THR A 120 14.43 14.05 -7.67
C THR A 120 14.87 15.07 -6.61
N ALA A 121 14.36 16.32 -6.68
CA ALA A 121 14.73 17.37 -5.72
C ALA A 121 14.11 17.08 -4.34
N ALA A 122 12.86 16.62 -4.30
CA ALA A 122 12.19 16.16 -3.10
C ALA A 122 12.93 15.00 -2.41
N ALA A 123 13.30 13.96 -3.18
CA ALA A 123 14.07 12.83 -2.66
C ALA A 123 15.45 13.25 -2.13
N THR A 124 16.12 14.16 -2.85
CA THR A 124 17.42 14.69 -2.43
C THR A 124 17.32 15.54 -1.17
N GLY A 125 16.26 16.33 -1.02
CA GLY A 125 16.03 17.13 0.18
C GLY A 125 15.98 16.27 1.44
N ILE A 126 15.15 15.22 1.43
CA ILE A 126 15.08 14.27 2.56
C ILE A 126 16.40 13.52 2.76
N TYR A 127 17.09 13.13 1.68
CA TYR A 127 18.41 12.51 1.80
C TYR A 127 19.42 13.40 2.53
N LEU A 128 19.49 14.70 2.19
CA LEU A 128 20.45 15.62 2.81
C LEU A 128 20.18 15.80 4.31
N GLU A 129 18.91 15.78 4.72
CA GLU A 129 18.53 15.80 6.13
C GLU A 129 18.97 14.51 6.87
N LYS A 130 19.00 13.37 6.17
CA LYS A 130 19.37 12.06 6.73
C LYS A 130 20.85 11.72 6.65
N ALA A 131 21.56 12.21 5.64
CA ALA A 131 22.90 11.75 5.28
C ALA A 131 23.97 12.05 6.34
N GLY A 132 23.72 13.02 7.22
CA GLY A 132 24.67 13.48 8.24
C GLY A 132 25.93 14.10 7.62
N GLU A 133 26.90 14.45 8.46
CA GLU A 133 28.12 15.16 8.02
C GLU A 133 29.28 14.23 7.59
N ALA A 134 29.20 12.91 7.83
CA ALA A 134 30.39 12.03 7.83
C ALA A 134 30.24 10.64 7.18
N GLY A 135 29.19 10.39 6.39
CA GLY A 135 29.01 9.07 5.76
C GLY A 135 29.94 8.79 4.59
N GLU A 136 30.27 7.51 4.39
CA GLU A 136 31.09 7.04 3.28
C GLU A 136 30.29 7.04 1.97
N LEU A 137 30.91 7.51 0.89
CA LEU A 137 30.33 7.45 -0.45
C LEU A 137 30.52 6.04 -1.03
N VAL A 138 29.40 5.33 -1.26
CA VAL A 138 29.41 3.94 -1.76
C VAL A 138 29.08 3.81 -3.25
N GLY A 139 28.91 4.93 -3.97
CA GLY A 139 28.71 4.92 -5.42
C GLY A 139 27.37 4.33 -5.89
N LEU A 140 26.33 4.43 -5.05
CA LEU A 140 24.97 3.97 -5.35
C LEU A 140 24.09 5.16 -5.72
N GLY A 141 23.25 5.00 -6.75
CA GLY A 141 22.43 6.08 -7.28
C GLY A 141 23.25 7.33 -7.62
N ARG A 142 22.61 8.50 -7.46
CA ARG A 142 23.25 9.82 -7.66
C ARG A 142 23.96 10.33 -6.40
N LEU A 143 23.41 9.99 -5.24
CA LEU A 143 23.94 10.36 -3.93
C LEU A 143 23.80 9.13 -3.03
N SER A 144 24.84 8.81 -2.27
CA SER A 144 24.78 7.75 -1.27
C SER A 144 25.62 8.09 -0.04
N SER A 145 25.19 7.60 1.11
CA SER A 145 25.88 7.77 2.40
C SER A 145 25.72 6.46 3.17
N LEU A 146 26.84 5.78 3.42
CA LEU A 146 26.92 4.65 4.33
C LEU A 146 27.45 5.12 5.68
N GLN A 147 26.73 4.75 6.73
CA GLN A 147 27.05 5.04 8.12
C GLN A 147 27.10 3.71 8.89
N ASP A 148 27.37 3.74 10.20
CA ASP A 148 27.66 2.55 11.02
C ASP A 148 26.64 1.40 10.89
N TYR A 149 25.36 1.73 10.73
CA TYR A 149 24.28 0.75 10.65
C TYR A 149 23.18 1.12 9.66
N TYR A 150 23.35 2.20 8.89
CA TYR A 150 22.35 2.59 7.90
C TYR A 150 23.00 3.10 6.61
N LEU A 151 22.33 2.86 5.49
CA LEU A 151 22.73 3.29 4.16
C LEU A 151 21.56 4.05 3.54
N ASN A 152 21.81 5.29 3.14
CA ASN A 152 20.85 6.07 2.35
C ASN A 152 21.39 6.27 0.94
N PHE A 153 20.54 6.15 -0.07
CA PHE A 153 20.87 6.62 -1.41
C PHE A 153 19.65 7.20 -2.14
N VAL A 154 19.92 8.02 -3.15
CA VAL A 154 18.90 8.62 -4.01
C VAL A 154 19.16 8.25 -5.46
N ASN A 155 18.14 7.73 -6.12
CA ASN A 155 18.14 7.51 -7.57
C ASN A 155 16.80 8.00 -8.16
N ASP A 156 16.86 8.95 -9.09
CA ASP A 156 15.70 9.71 -9.56
C ASP A 156 14.85 10.25 -8.37
N ARG A 157 13.53 10.02 -8.37
CA ARG A 157 12.62 10.42 -7.29
C ARG A 157 12.53 9.42 -6.14
N TYR A 158 13.41 8.42 -6.13
CA TYR A 158 13.42 7.36 -5.13
C TYR A 158 14.51 7.62 -4.10
N LEU A 159 14.11 7.75 -2.84
CA LEU A 159 15.00 7.69 -1.70
C LEU A 159 14.92 6.27 -1.14
N VAL A 160 16.07 5.62 -1.01
CA VAL A 160 16.17 4.29 -0.40
C VAL A 160 16.92 4.42 0.91
N THR A 161 16.34 3.90 1.98
CA THR A 161 16.96 3.74 3.29
C THR A 161 17.10 2.25 3.56
N LEU A 162 18.27 1.83 4.01
CA LEU A 162 18.49 0.51 4.56
C LEU A 162 19.00 0.68 5.97
N THR A 163 18.39 -0.04 6.91
CA THR A 163 18.77 0.01 8.32
C THR A 163 19.07 -1.39 8.81
N GLY A 164 20.28 -1.56 9.32
CA GLY A 164 20.72 -2.75 9.99
C GLY A 164 20.55 -2.65 11.50
N PHE A 165 20.24 -3.78 12.13
CA PHE A 165 19.97 -3.81 13.58
C PHE A 165 21.20 -4.16 14.42
N GLU A 166 22.31 -4.54 13.79
CA GLU A 166 23.54 -5.00 14.45
C GLU A 166 24.76 -4.21 13.97
N GLN A 167 25.66 -3.81 14.88
CA GLN A 167 26.91 -3.15 14.52
C GLN A 167 28.02 -4.19 14.28
N ASN A 168 27.93 -4.91 13.16
CA ASN A 168 28.94 -5.89 12.76
C ASN A 168 29.22 -5.85 11.25
N SER A 169 30.29 -6.51 10.80
CA SER A 169 30.70 -6.51 9.40
C SER A 169 29.71 -7.22 8.46
N ARG A 170 28.94 -8.18 8.98
CA ARG A 170 27.90 -8.89 8.24
C ARG A 170 26.76 -7.95 7.90
N ASN A 171 26.35 -7.11 8.86
CA ASN A 171 25.37 -6.06 8.64
C ASN A 171 25.82 -5.08 7.54
N LEU A 172 27.03 -4.53 7.66
CA LEU A 172 27.57 -3.62 6.63
C LEU A 172 27.64 -4.27 5.24
N ASN A 173 28.05 -5.54 5.16
CA ASN A 173 28.06 -6.28 3.90
C ASN A 173 26.66 -6.49 3.32
N GLY A 174 25.69 -6.77 4.19
CA GLY A 174 24.28 -6.88 3.81
C GLY A 174 23.72 -5.58 3.26
N LEU A 175 23.97 -4.46 3.94
CA LEU A 175 23.50 -3.13 3.52
C LEU A 175 23.97 -2.84 2.09
N ILE A 176 25.26 -3.04 1.81
CA ILE A 176 25.82 -2.79 0.47
C ILE A 176 25.19 -3.74 -0.56
N LYS A 177 25.15 -5.05 -0.29
CA LYS A 177 24.63 -6.05 -1.25
C LYS A 177 23.17 -5.82 -1.63
N ILE A 178 22.32 -5.60 -0.63
CA ILE A 178 20.89 -5.37 -0.86
C ILE A 178 20.69 -4.04 -1.57
N ALA A 179 21.39 -2.98 -1.15
CA ALA A 179 21.29 -1.67 -1.77
C ALA A 179 21.73 -1.68 -3.24
N THR A 180 22.82 -2.37 -3.58
CA THR A 180 23.25 -2.56 -4.98
C THR A 180 22.16 -3.24 -5.80
N ALA A 181 21.58 -4.34 -5.30
CA ALA A 181 20.54 -5.06 -6.04
C ALA A 181 19.27 -4.22 -6.24
N VAL A 182 18.90 -3.38 -5.28
CA VAL A 182 17.80 -2.42 -5.40
C VAL A 182 18.13 -1.34 -6.42
N ASP A 183 19.33 -0.75 -6.38
CA ASP A 183 19.76 0.31 -7.30
C ASP A 183 19.78 -0.18 -8.76
N ASP A 184 20.32 -1.38 -9.02
CA ASP A 184 20.33 -2.01 -10.34
C ASP A 184 18.92 -2.15 -10.92
N ARG A 185 17.94 -2.51 -10.07
CA ARG A 185 16.52 -2.64 -10.47
C ARG A 185 15.88 -1.29 -10.75
N ILE A 186 16.20 -0.26 -9.97
CA ILE A 186 15.75 1.11 -10.21
C ILE A 186 16.27 1.58 -11.58
N LEU A 187 17.58 1.50 -11.80
CA LEU A 187 18.22 1.88 -13.06
C LEU A 187 17.61 1.14 -14.26
N GLY A 188 17.53 -0.19 -14.18
CA GLY A 188 16.96 -0.98 -15.27
C GLY A 188 15.50 -0.65 -15.58
N LEU A 189 14.71 -0.16 -14.62
CA LEU A 189 13.33 0.31 -14.87
C LEU A 189 13.26 1.73 -15.43
N LEU A 190 14.19 2.61 -15.04
CA LEU A 190 14.28 3.97 -15.59
C LEU A 190 14.73 3.97 -17.05
N GLU A 191 15.68 3.11 -17.43
CA GLU A 191 16.17 2.99 -18.81
C GLU A 191 15.14 2.42 -19.80
N ARG A 192 14.09 1.77 -19.29
CA ARG A 192 13.00 1.18 -20.09
C ARG A 192 11.83 2.14 -20.36
N ARG A 193 11.85 3.36 -19.81
CA ARG A 193 10.84 4.39 -20.05
C ARG A 193 11.26 5.34 -21.16
#